data_AF-F4L6Z7-F1
#
_entry.id   AF-F4L6Z7-F1
#
_cell.length_a   1.000
_cell.length_b   1.000
_cell.length_c   1.000
_cell.angle_alpha   90.00
_cell.angle_beta   90.00
_cell.angle_gamma   90.00
#
_symmetry.space_group_name_H-M   'P 1'
#
loop_
_entity.id
_entity.type
_entity.pdbx_description
1 polymer ?
#
loop_
_entity_poly.entity_id
_entity_poly.type
_entity_poly.pdbx_seq_one_letter_code
_entity_poly.pdbx_strand_id
1 'polypeptide(L)'
;MITTNEISVSEALHKIDSGESIKAYTISFDHIKVEALDVMKLAKHGIVVPDEAVYYNDDDIVMDDDDFAGEWKRIDYDPVLTQEAYVEVKINLNKDIKNWVETQNIQLPELLENLLDGFYRTQRSISKVK
;
A
#
# COMPACT_ATOMS: atom_id res chain seq x y z
N MET A 1 11.05 -14.71 -42.18
CA MET A 1 11.53 -15.47 -41.01
C MET A 1 12.05 -14.42 -40.03
N ILE A 2 11.34 -14.18 -38.92
CA ILE A 2 11.81 -13.26 -37.88
C ILE A 2 12.77 -14.08 -37.02
N THR A 3 14.07 -13.81 -37.14
CA THR A 3 15.09 -14.36 -36.24
C THR A 3 14.92 -13.69 -34.89
N THR A 4 14.15 -14.33 -34.00
CA THR A 4 14.11 -13.95 -32.59
C THR A 4 15.47 -14.33 -32.01
N ASN A 5 16.33 -13.33 -31.80
CA ASN A 5 17.61 -13.58 -31.13
C ASN A 5 17.30 -13.80 -29.65
N GLU A 6 17.59 -15.01 -29.18
CA GLU A 6 17.50 -15.35 -27.76
C GLU A 6 18.77 -14.88 -27.07
N ILE A 7 18.63 -14.19 -25.94
CA ILE A 7 19.76 -13.70 -25.13
C ILE A 7 19.67 -14.22 -23.71
N SER A 8 20.82 -14.36 -23.06
CA SER A 8 20.87 -14.71 -21.65
C SER A 8 20.45 -13.53 -20.76
N VAL A 9 20.05 -13.83 -19.52
CA VAL A 9 19.71 -12.81 -18.51
C VAL A 9 20.88 -11.84 -18.29
N SER A 10 22.11 -12.34 -18.19
CA SER A 10 23.30 -11.53 -17.97
C SER A 10 23.58 -10.56 -19.14
N GLU A 11 23.39 -11.01 -20.37
CA GLU A 11 23.52 -10.14 -21.55
C GLU A 11 22.40 -9.11 -21.64
N ALA A 12 21.19 -9.46 -21.22
CA ALA A 12 20.07 -8.52 -21.16
C ALA A 12 20.35 -7.41 -20.13
N LEU A 13 20.85 -7.76 -18.94
CA LEU A 13 21.23 -6.80 -17.91
C LEU A 13 22.38 -5.89 -18.36
N HIS A 14 23.43 -6.47 -18.97
CA HIS A 14 24.53 -5.67 -19.51
C HIS A 14 24.05 -4.68 -20.60
N LYS A 15 23.10 -5.08 -21.45
CA LYS A 15 22.51 -4.21 -22.47
C LYS A 15 21.64 -3.10 -21.88
N ILE A 16 20.90 -3.40 -20.80
CA ILE A 16 20.16 -2.38 -20.04
C ILE A 16 21.14 -1.35 -19.47
N ASP A 17 22.23 -1.81 -18.85
CA ASP A 17 23.23 -0.94 -18.23
C ASP A 17 23.98 -0.09 -19.27
N SER A 18 24.17 -0.61 -20.49
CA SER A 18 24.74 0.14 -21.62
C SER A 18 23.74 1.05 -22.35
N GLY A 19 22.46 1.07 -21.93
CA GLY A 19 21.41 1.91 -22.54
C GLY A 19 20.86 1.40 -23.88
N GLU A 20 21.10 0.13 -24.22
CA GLU A 20 20.61 -0.49 -25.46
C GLU A 20 19.17 -1.01 -25.32
N SER A 21 18.39 -0.93 -26.40
CA SER A 21 17.02 -1.46 -26.42
C SER A 21 17.03 -2.99 -26.56
N ILE A 22 16.44 -3.66 -25.59
CA ILE A 22 16.29 -5.12 -25.54
C ILE A 22 14.93 -5.64 -26.06
N LYS A 23 14.05 -4.75 -26.53
CA LYS A 23 12.67 -5.09 -26.94
C LYS A 23 12.56 -6.07 -28.13
N ALA A 24 13.65 -6.29 -28.85
CA ALA A 24 13.70 -7.19 -30.02
C ALA A 24 14.20 -8.61 -29.67
N TYR A 25 14.52 -8.86 -28.40
CA TYR A 25 15.12 -10.12 -27.95
C TYR A 25 14.17 -10.89 -27.03
N THR A 26 14.22 -12.22 -27.12
CA THR A 26 13.57 -13.12 -26.16
C THR A 26 14.62 -13.53 -25.13
N ILE A 27 14.29 -13.46 -23.85
CA ILE A 27 15.23 -13.83 -22.78
C ILE A 27 14.96 -15.26 -22.35
N SER A 28 16.02 -16.06 -22.30
CA SER A 28 15.97 -17.42 -21.79
C SER A 28 16.10 -17.43 -20.27
N PHE A 29 15.18 -18.10 -19.59
CA PHE A 29 15.18 -18.26 -18.12
C PHE A 29 15.44 -19.70 -17.68
N ASP A 30 15.68 -20.63 -18.62
CA ASP A 30 15.63 -22.07 -18.36
C ASP A 30 16.66 -22.55 -17.32
N HIS A 31 17.80 -21.85 -17.15
CA HIS A 31 18.94 -22.35 -16.35
C HIS A 31 19.52 -21.34 -15.35
N ILE A 32 18.90 -20.16 -15.18
CA ILE A 32 19.45 -19.09 -14.33
C ILE A 32 18.35 -18.52 -13.44
N LYS A 33 18.61 -18.49 -12.14
CA LYS A 33 17.79 -17.71 -11.21
C LYS A 33 18.22 -16.24 -11.30
N VAL A 34 17.25 -15.34 -11.37
CA VAL A 34 17.43 -13.89 -11.47
C VAL A 34 17.18 -13.26 -10.10
N GLU A 35 18.08 -12.38 -9.67
CA GLU A 35 17.93 -11.68 -8.40
C GLU A 35 16.72 -10.73 -8.45
N ALA A 36 15.97 -10.62 -7.36
CA ALA A 36 14.76 -9.80 -7.31
C ALA A 36 14.97 -8.33 -7.75
N LEU A 37 16.11 -7.71 -7.41
CA LEU A 37 16.41 -6.35 -7.84
C LEU A 37 16.59 -6.23 -9.36
N ASP A 38 17.24 -7.22 -9.97
CA ASP A 38 17.44 -7.29 -11.42
C ASP A 38 16.13 -7.59 -12.16
N VAL A 39 15.22 -8.36 -11.55
CA VAL A 39 13.84 -8.54 -12.06
C VAL A 39 13.13 -7.19 -12.17
N MET A 40 13.28 -6.30 -11.18
CA MET A 40 12.68 -4.96 -11.25
C MET A 40 13.25 -4.12 -12.41
N LYS A 41 14.55 -4.25 -12.70
CA LYS A 41 15.19 -3.57 -13.84
C LYS A 41 14.66 -4.10 -15.18
N LEU A 42 14.50 -5.42 -15.30
CA LEU A 42 13.94 -6.08 -16.49
C LEU A 42 12.46 -5.69 -16.69
N ALA A 43 11.67 -5.68 -15.61
CA ALA A 43 10.26 -5.28 -15.63
C ALA A 43 10.06 -3.83 -16.10
N LYS A 44 10.94 -2.90 -15.68
CA LYS A 44 10.92 -1.50 -16.14
C LYS A 44 11.09 -1.37 -17.66
N HIS A 45 11.74 -2.35 -18.29
CA HIS A 45 11.96 -2.40 -19.74
C HIS A 45 10.96 -3.31 -20.48
N GLY A 46 9.94 -3.80 -19.79
CA GLY A 46 8.83 -4.57 -20.35
C GLY A 46 9.09 -6.08 -20.46
N ILE A 47 10.11 -6.60 -19.77
CA ILE A 47 10.39 -8.03 -19.71
C ILE A 47 9.72 -8.62 -18.48
N VAL A 48 8.89 -9.64 -18.71
CA VAL A 48 8.26 -10.41 -17.64
C VAL A 48 9.15 -11.60 -17.31
N VAL A 49 9.58 -11.69 -16.06
CA VAL A 49 10.35 -12.82 -15.53
C VAL A 49 9.38 -13.77 -14.82
N PRO A 50 9.42 -15.09 -15.10
CA PRO A 50 8.61 -16.07 -14.35
C PRO A 50 9.01 -16.11 -12.87
N ASP A 51 8.03 -16.20 -11.97
CA ASP A 51 8.26 -16.21 -10.51
C ASP A 51 9.21 -17.35 -10.08
N GLU A 52 9.14 -18.51 -10.74
CA GLU A 52 10.00 -19.67 -10.48
C GLU A 52 11.49 -19.40 -10.75
N ALA A 53 11.78 -18.42 -11.60
CA ALA A 53 13.13 -17.99 -11.93
C ALA A 53 13.63 -16.88 -10.98
N VAL A 54 12.82 -16.34 -10.07
CA VAL A 54 13.23 -15.29 -9.15
C VAL A 54 13.88 -15.89 -7.90
N TYR A 55 15.04 -15.36 -7.49
CA TYR A 55 15.62 -15.65 -6.18
C TYR A 55 15.82 -14.37 -5.37
N TYR A 56 15.69 -14.53 -4.05
CA TYR A 56 15.98 -13.50 -3.07
C TYR A 56 17.31 -13.86 -2.43
N ASN A 57 18.22 -12.89 -2.37
CA ASN A 57 19.47 -13.05 -1.67
C ASN A 57 19.27 -12.67 -0.20
N ASP A 58 19.32 -13.65 0.69
CA ASP A 58 19.12 -13.42 2.12
C ASP A 58 20.20 -12.48 2.71
N ASP A 59 21.38 -12.41 2.08
CA ASP A 59 22.47 -11.50 2.48
C ASP A 59 22.13 -10.01 2.26
N ASP A 60 21.18 -9.70 1.36
CA ASP A 60 20.70 -8.33 1.11
C ASP A 60 19.50 -7.96 2.00
N ILE A 61 18.98 -8.91 2.78
CA ILE A 61 17.94 -8.65 3.77
C ILE A 61 18.62 -8.05 5.00
N VAL A 62 18.51 -6.73 5.13
CA VAL A 62 18.86 -6.04 6.37
C VAL A 62 17.85 -6.49 7.45
N MET A 63 18.25 -7.47 8.24
CA MET A 63 17.55 -7.87 9.48
C MET A 63 17.74 -6.75 10.49
N ASP A 64 16.88 -5.77 10.40
CA ASP A 64 16.87 -4.63 11.27
C ASP A 64 16.08 -4.94 12.54
N ASP A 65 16.60 -5.88 13.32
CA ASP A 65 16.03 -6.23 14.63
C ASP A 65 16.25 -5.09 15.67
N ASP A 66 17.05 -4.06 15.34
CA ASP A 66 17.47 -2.99 16.26
C ASP A 66 16.98 -1.56 15.90
N ASP A 67 16.51 -1.22 14.68
CA ASP A 67 16.06 0.17 14.36
C ASP A 67 14.62 0.49 14.76
N PHE A 68 13.87 -0.43 15.39
CA PHE A 68 12.62 -0.05 16.02
C PHE A 68 12.87 0.66 17.37
N ALA A 69 13.26 1.94 17.29
CA ALA A 69 13.43 2.82 18.45
C ALA A 69 12.11 3.25 19.13
N GLY A 70 10.98 2.66 18.72
CA GLY A 70 9.66 2.96 19.26
C GLY A 70 9.29 2.08 20.45
N GLU A 71 8.42 2.59 21.33
CA GLU A 71 7.75 1.74 22.31
C GLU A 71 6.57 1.03 21.65
N TRP A 72 6.53 -0.29 21.76
CA TRP A 72 5.35 -1.06 21.41
C TRP A 72 4.18 -0.62 22.29
N LYS A 73 3.21 0.08 21.70
CA LYS A 73 1.95 0.39 22.36
C LYS A 73 0.94 -0.69 22.04
N ARG A 74 0.43 -1.34 23.08
CA ARG A 74 -0.73 -2.21 22.94
C ARG A 74 -1.91 -1.34 22.52
N ILE A 75 -2.46 -1.63 21.34
CA ILE A 75 -3.76 -1.12 20.93
C ILE A 75 -4.82 -2.10 21.46
N ASP A 76 -5.84 -1.60 22.14
CA ASP A 76 -6.92 -2.43 22.70
C ASP A 76 -8.02 -2.75 21.66
N TYR A 77 -7.73 -2.51 20.37
CA TYR A 77 -8.63 -2.80 19.26
C TYR A 77 -7.87 -3.51 18.14
N ASP A 78 -8.58 -4.36 17.40
CA ASP A 78 -8.04 -5.04 16.22
C ASP A 78 -8.17 -4.11 15.00
N PRO A 79 -7.06 -3.65 14.39
CA PRO A 79 -7.09 -2.72 13.27
C PRO A 79 -7.75 -3.32 12.02
N VAL A 80 -7.80 -4.65 11.88
CA VAL A 80 -8.45 -5.36 10.76
C VAL A 80 -9.97 -5.41 10.97
N LEU A 81 -10.44 -5.66 12.20
CA LEU A 81 -11.87 -5.67 12.52
C LEU A 81 -12.48 -4.26 12.58
N THR A 82 -11.70 -3.22 12.89
CA THR A 82 -12.22 -1.84 12.93
C THR A 82 -12.56 -1.26 11.55
N GLN A 83 -12.10 -1.86 10.44
CA GLN A 83 -12.55 -1.42 9.11
C GLN A 83 -14.05 -1.69 8.87
N GLU A 84 -14.64 -2.68 9.54
CA GLU A 84 -16.07 -3.03 9.38
C GLU A 84 -17.01 -2.10 10.20
N ALA A 85 -16.47 -1.22 11.04
CA ALA A 85 -17.26 -0.38 11.95
C ALA A 85 -17.52 1.05 11.44
N TYR A 86 -17.08 1.38 10.22
CA TYR A 86 -17.35 2.70 9.63
C TYR A 86 -18.69 2.69 8.89
N VAL A 87 -19.57 3.62 9.27
CA VAL A 87 -20.84 3.86 8.56
C VAL A 87 -20.66 5.10 7.69
N GLU A 88 -20.78 4.94 6.37
CA GLU A 88 -20.78 6.09 5.46
C GLU A 88 -22.15 6.78 5.50
N VAL A 89 -22.15 8.07 5.88
CA VAL A 89 -23.38 8.89 5.93
C VAL A 89 -23.20 10.12 5.06
N LYS A 90 -24.14 10.33 4.13
CA LYS A 90 -24.20 11.55 3.31
C LYS A 90 -25.11 12.57 3.99
N ILE A 91 -24.53 13.70 4.38
CA ILE A 91 -25.25 14.79 5.06
C ILE A 91 -25.14 16.05 4.19
N ASN A 92 -26.29 16.67 3.91
CA ASN A 92 -26.32 17.98 3.27
C ASN A 92 -26.22 19.07 4.34
N LEU A 93 -25.11 19.80 4.36
CA LEU A 93 -24.92 20.95 5.22
C LEU A 93 -25.44 22.22 4.55
N ASN A 94 -26.08 23.10 5.32
CA ASN A 94 -26.40 24.43 4.83
C ASN A 94 -25.11 25.28 4.73
N LYS A 95 -25.20 26.43 4.03
CA LYS A 95 -24.03 27.28 3.75
C LYS A 95 -23.37 27.80 5.03
N ASP A 96 -24.16 28.16 6.04
CA ASP A 96 -23.64 28.76 7.27
C ASP A 96 -22.84 27.75 8.10
N ILE A 97 -23.34 26.52 8.25
CA ILE A 97 -22.65 25.45 8.97
C ILE A 97 -21.38 25.05 8.22
N LYS A 98 -21.45 24.95 6.89
CA LYS A 98 -20.28 24.64 6.05
C LYS A 98 -19.17 25.68 6.25
N ASN A 99 -19.51 26.96 6.15
CA ASN A 99 -18.55 28.05 6.34
C ASN A 99 -17.95 28.03 7.74
N TRP A 100 -18.75 27.75 8.76
CA TRP A 100 -18.28 27.67 10.15
C TRP A 100 -17.29 26.52 10.36
N VAL A 101 -17.60 25.32 9.84
CA VAL A 101 -16.70 24.14 9.91
C VAL A 101 -15.37 24.41 9.22
N GLU A 102 -15.41 25.00 8.02
CA GLU A 102 -14.21 25.34 7.24
C GLU A 102 -13.36 26.43 7.93
N THR A 103 -14.00 27.49 8.44
CA THR A 103 -13.29 28.63 9.05
C THR A 103 -12.62 28.26 10.37
N GLN A 104 -13.23 27.38 11.15
CA GLN A 104 -12.73 26.97 12.47
C GLN A 104 -11.85 25.71 12.40
N ASN A 105 -11.56 25.19 11.20
CA ASN A 105 -10.79 23.96 10.99
C ASN A 105 -11.31 22.78 11.83
N ILE A 106 -12.63 22.62 11.87
CA ILE A 106 -13.29 21.62 12.71
C ILE A 106 -13.15 20.24 12.07
N GLN A 107 -12.71 19.27 12.86
CA GLN A 107 -12.71 17.85 12.49
C GLN A 107 -14.16 17.34 12.50
N LEU A 108 -14.82 17.44 11.35
CA LEU A 108 -16.23 17.05 11.19
C LEU A 108 -16.53 15.60 11.65
N PRO A 109 -15.68 14.58 11.39
CA PRO A 109 -15.91 13.23 11.89
C PRO A 109 -15.98 13.17 13.43
N GLU A 110 -15.02 13.77 14.12
CA GLU A 110 -14.96 13.80 15.59
C GLU A 110 -16.15 14.57 16.19
N LEU A 111 -16.57 15.66 15.54
CA LEU A 111 -17.78 16.38 15.95
C LEU A 111 -19.02 15.49 15.85
N LEU A 112 -19.18 14.76 14.74
CA LEU A 112 -20.33 13.88 14.54
C LEU A 112 -20.35 12.71 15.53
N GLU A 113 -19.20 12.11 15.82
CA GLU A 113 -19.07 11.06 16.83
C GLU A 113 -19.51 11.55 18.22
N ASN A 114 -19.00 12.72 18.63
CA ASN A 114 -19.36 13.33 19.91
C ASN A 114 -20.85 13.68 20.01
N LEU A 115 -21.43 14.18 18.92
CA LEU A 115 -22.87 14.48 18.84
C LEU A 115 -23.71 13.21 18.97
N LEU A 116 -23.33 12.13 18.28
CA LEU A 116 -24.04 10.85 18.33
C LEU A 116 -23.95 10.21 19.71
N ASP A 117 -22.78 10.21 20.36
CA ASP A 117 -22.63 9.70 21.74
C ASP A 117 -23.46 10.54 22.73
N GLY A 118 -23.37 11.88 22.64
CA GLY A 118 -24.14 12.79 23.48
C GLY A 118 -25.65 12.60 23.33
N PHE A 119 -26.13 12.46 22.09
CA PHE A 119 -27.53 12.17 21.79
C PHE A 119 -27.96 10.82 22.39
N TYR A 120 -27.18 9.76 22.17
CA TYR A 120 -27.46 8.43 22.69
C TYR A 120 -27.57 8.42 24.22
N ARG A 121 -26.59 9.00 24.92
CA ARG A 121 -26.56 9.09 26.38
C ARG A 121 -27.77 9.85 26.93
N THR A 122 -28.13 10.95 26.29
CA THR A 122 -29.27 11.77 26.68
C THR A 122 -30.58 10.99 26.53
N GLN A 123 -30.81 10.36 25.38
CA GLN A 123 -32.01 9.55 25.13
C GLN A 123 -32.12 8.39 26.12
N ARG A 124 -31.02 7.67 26.36
CA ARG A 124 -30.98 6.56 27.30
C ARG A 124 -31.27 7.01 28.74
N SER A 125 -30.83 8.20 29.12
CA SER A 125 -31.09 8.78 30.43
C SER A 125 -32.56 9.14 30.61
N ILE A 126 -33.20 9.68 29.57
CA ILE A 126 -34.64 9.99 29.55
C ILE A 126 -35.49 8.70 29.59
N SER A 127 -35.09 7.65 28.86
CA SER A 127 -35.81 6.37 28.84
C SER A 127 -35.74 5.59 30.15
N LYS A 128 -34.74 5.83 31.01
CA LYS A 128 -34.63 5.20 32.34
C LYS A 128 -35.51 5.85 33.41
N VAL A 129 -36.12 7.00 33.12
CA VAL A 129 -36.96 7.77 34.05
C VAL A 129 -38.47 7.53 33.80
N LYS A 130 -38.81 6.70 32.80
CA LYS A 130 -40.16 6.12 32.63
C LYS A 130 -40.23 4.74 33.25
#